data_AF-A0A2H5VKW5-F1
#
_entry.id   AF-A0A2H5VKW5-F1
#
_cell.length_a   1.000
_cell.length_b   1.000
_cell.length_c   1.000
_cell.angle_alpha   90.00
_cell.angle_beta   90.00
_cell.angle_gamma   90.00
#
_symmetry.space_group_name_H-M   'P 1'
#
loop_
_entity.id
_entity.type
_entity.pdbx_description
1 polymer ?
#
loop_
_entity_poly.entity_id
_entity_poly.type
_entity_poly.pdbx_seq_one_letter_code
_entity_poly.pdbx_strand_id
1 'polypeptide(L)'
;MRKKRRLFALSFALAPMALTIGAVPQGQRVTLEPNSSLEVTCSTTLTVRTSRDRKQALLTCAPEPSSPQPRPGQPCPSSVHDPDRWHPPVGPGGCFYGHEHGDPPPAWVMASRWPPMFTHPGNTPGENIYKHTSFKGFLLQNGGIEVYLIMHLDTNPSGHASRFHSYQVWARDPTGNVSYWNLWADFGEGNNTGPNVRPVPSCGGDDSLRPIMMVNFPSCALNFETWYSRAGAPEWGWDLGFSVKPQYYHGPRVGESSNPDPQAMSTWLPTGLLNDERRAEIAWYEFRPHPTGTFYATQFGEIVSGPRDRRCGTTRVIGSRSYPVLCLQQHIAPTMRTFAFPGNSMQKTYDVTGVVLPN
;
A
#
# COMPACT_ATOMS: atom_id res chain seq x y z
N MET A 1 -25.51 -64.02 19.69
CA MET A 1 -26.81 -63.48 20.19
C MET A 1 -26.85 -63.53 21.71
N ARG A 2 -26.68 -62.39 22.40
CA ARG A 2 -26.88 -62.27 23.86
C ARG A 2 -27.46 -60.88 24.16
N LYS A 3 -28.76 -60.84 24.47
CA LYS A 3 -29.47 -59.64 24.94
C LYS A 3 -28.96 -59.29 26.35
N LYS A 4 -28.31 -58.13 26.51
CA LYS A 4 -28.01 -57.54 27.82
C LYS A 4 -29.10 -56.54 28.18
N ARG A 5 -29.85 -56.85 29.24
CA ARG A 5 -30.67 -55.90 30.01
C ARG A 5 -29.73 -54.89 30.68
N ARG A 6 -30.06 -53.59 30.64
CA ARG A 6 -29.47 -52.59 31.55
C ARG A 6 -30.60 -51.90 32.32
N LEU A 7 -30.39 -51.84 33.62
CA LEU A 7 -31.23 -51.21 34.63
C LEU A 7 -31.39 -49.71 34.35
N PHE A 8 -32.61 -49.21 34.56
CA PHE A 8 -32.89 -47.79 34.76
C PHE A 8 -32.54 -47.42 36.21
N ALA A 9 -31.60 -46.48 36.39
CA ALA A 9 -31.40 -45.78 37.65
C ALA A 9 -32.04 -44.39 37.51
N LEU A 10 -33.08 -44.14 38.31
CA LEU A 10 -33.63 -42.79 38.50
C LEU A 10 -32.69 -42.03 39.44
N SER A 11 -31.95 -41.05 38.91
CA SER A 11 -31.26 -40.04 39.71
C SER A 11 -32.18 -38.83 39.86
N PHE A 12 -32.66 -38.58 41.08
CA PHE A 12 -33.26 -37.30 41.45
C PHE A 12 -32.15 -36.23 41.50
N ALA A 13 -32.11 -35.36 40.49
CA ALA A 13 -31.28 -34.17 40.52
C ALA A 13 -32.01 -33.08 41.32
N LEU A 14 -31.53 -32.82 42.54
CA LEU A 14 -31.86 -31.61 43.30
C LEU A 14 -31.33 -30.40 42.52
N ALA A 15 -32.24 -29.52 42.09
CA ALA A 15 -31.89 -28.23 41.52
C ALA A 15 -31.32 -27.32 42.63
N PRO A 16 -30.10 -26.77 42.49
CA PRO A 16 -29.65 -25.72 43.37
C PRO A 16 -30.41 -24.44 42.99
N MET A 17 -31.24 -23.95 43.92
CA MET A 17 -31.80 -22.60 43.86
C MET A 17 -30.62 -21.62 44.00
N ALA A 18 -30.14 -21.08 42.89
CA ALA A 18 -29.13 -20.03 42.90
C ALA A 18 -29.79 -18.73 43.38
N LEU A 19 -29.57 -18.35 44.64
CA LEU A 19 -29.80 -16.99 45.10
C LEU A 19 -28.83 -16.06 44.35
N THR A 20 -29.35 -15.29 43.39
CA THR A 20 -28.65 -14.12 42.86
C THR A 20 -28.63 -13.04 43.93
N ILE A 21 -27.59 -13.03 44.76
CA ILE A 21 -27.27 -11.87 45.60
C ILE A 21 -26.79 -10.78 44.65
N GLY A 22 -27.66 -9.84 44.29
CA GLY A 22 -27.26 -8.63 43.59
C GLY A 22 -26.32 -7.84 44.50
N ALA A 23 -25.03 -7.83 44.18
CA ALA A 23 -24.08 -6.92 44.81
C ALA A 23 -24.47 -5.49 44.44
N VAL A 24 -25.05 -4.76 45.39
CA VAL A 24 -25.22 -3.30 45.27
C VAL A 24 -23.81 -2.71 45.21
N PRO A 25 -23.44 -1.93 44.19
CA PRO A 25 -22.13 -1.29 44.17
C PRO A 25 -22.02 -0.36 45.38
N GLN A 26 -21.22 -0.77 46.37
CA GLN A 26 -20.91 0.08 47.51
C GLN A 26 -19.94 1.17 47.06
N GLY A 27 -20.48 2.36 46.78
CA GLY A 27 -19.65 3.55 46.65
C GLY A 27 -19.06 3.93 48.00
N GLN A 28 -17.76 4.23 48.04
CA GLN A 28 -17.13 4.79 49.24
C GLN A 28 -17.28 6.31 49.21
N ARG A 29 -17.74 6.89 50.32
CA ARG A 29 -17.72 8.35 50.53
C ARG A 29 -16.52 8.70 51.40
N VAL A 30 -15.67 9.61 50.90
CA VAL A 30 -14.54 10.18 51.64
C VAL A 30 -14.77 11.68 51.77
N THR A 31 -14.65 12.21 53.00
CA THR A 31 -14.66 13.64 53.26
C THR A 31 -13.22 14.10 53.46
N LEU A 32 -12.84 15.16 52.75
CA LEU A 32 -11.50 15.74 52.80
C LEU A 32 -11.53 17.03 53.61
N GLU A 33 -10.55 17.20 54.50
CA GLU A 33 -10.30 18.46 55.20
C GLU A 33 -9.69 19.51 54.24
N PRO A 34 -9.83 20.81 54.52
CA PRO A 34 -9.18 21.85 53.71
C PRO A 34 -7.68 21.57 53.52
N ASN A 35 -7.20 21.68 52.28
CA ASN A 35 -5.83 21.41 51.85
C ASN A 35 -5.35 19.94 51.91
N SER A 36 -6.27 18.97 52.05
CA SER A 36 -5.95 17.54 51.88
C SER A 36 -6.19 17.06 50.44
N SER A 37 -5.56 15.95 50.06
CA SER A 37 -5.72 15.30 48.74
C SER A 37 -6.14 13.84 48.87
N LEU A 38 -6.87 13.35 47.87
CA LEU A 38 -7.22 11.93 47.71
C LEU A 38 -6.61 11.42 46.41
N GLU A 39 -5.81 10.37 46.49
CA GLU A 39 -5.33 9.64 45.32
C GLU A 39 -6.25 8.46 45.04
N VAL A 40 -6.71 8.34 43.80
CA VAL A 40 -7.57 7.24 43.34
C VAL A 40 -6.92 6.58 42.13
N THR A 41 -6.56 5.31 42.26
CA THR A 41 -6.03 4.51 41.17
C THR A 41 -7.11 3.57 40.66
N CYS A 42 -7.39 3.63 39.35
CA CYS A 42 -8.22 2.65 38.66
C CYS A 42 -7.31 1.83 37.73
N SER A 43 -7.57 0.53 37.60
CA SER A 43 -6.95 -0.32 36.57
C SER A 43 -7.55 -0.11 35.17
N THR A 44 -8.54 0.77 35.07
CA THR A 44 -9.29 1.15 33.86
C THR A 44 -9.37 2.67 33.76
N THR A 45 -10.38 3.24 33.09
CA THR A 45 -10.54 4.70 33.00
C THR A 45 -11.22 5.28 34.24
N LEU A 46 -10.64 6.35 34.81
CA LEU A 46 -11.23 7.14 35.88
C LEU A 46 -12.08 8.28 35.29
N THR A 47 -13.37 8.32 35.62
CA THR A 47 -14.27 9.42 35.28
C THR A 47 -14.60 10.26 36.51
N VAL A 48 -14.60 11.59 36.37
CA VAL A 48 -14.85 12.53 37.48
C VAL A 48 -16.06 13.39 37.14
N ARG A 49 -17.07 13.41 38.02
CA ARG A 49 -18.20 14.32 37.95
C ARG A 49 -18.23 15.20 39.19
N THR A 50 -18.08 16.50 39.01
CA THR A 50 -18.15 17.45 40.13
C THR A 50 -19.56 17.99 40.31
N SER A 51 -19.96 18.24 41.56
CA SER A 51 -21.22 18.92 41.87
C SER A 51 -21.18 20.37 41.38
N ARG A 52 -22.36 20.98 41.21
CA ARG A 52 -22.47 22.37 40.72
C ARG A 52 -21.77 23.39 41.62
N ASP A 53 -21.79 23.17 42.93
CA ASP A 53 -21.11 23.99 43.93
C ASP A 53 -19.63 23.61 44.12
N ARG A 54 -19.15 22.60 43.38
CA ARG A 54 -17.80 22.02 43.44
C ARG A 54 -17.36 21.51 44.81
N LYS A 55 -18.32 21.26 45.72
CA LYS A 55 -18.04 20.71 47.06
C LYS A 55 -18.01 19.19 47.10
N GLN A 56 -18.43 18.53 46.03
CA GLN A 56 -18.43 17.07 45.91
C GLN A 56 -17.90 16.66 44.54
N ALA A 57 -17.17 15.55 44.49
CA ALA A 57 -16.77 14.89 43.27
C ALA A 57 -17.15 13.41 43.37
N LEU A 58 -17.82 12.90 42.33
CA LEU A 58 -18.04 11.49 42.15
C LEU A 58 -16.96 10.97 41.19
N LEU A 59 -16.10 10.11 41.73
CA LEU A 59 -15.05 9.42 40.99
C LEU A 59 -15.55 8.00 40.67
N THR A 60 -15.58 7.63 39.40
CA THR A 60 -16.05 6.30 38.97
C THR A 60 -15.01 5.66 38.07
N CYS A 61 -14.48 4.50 38.47
CA CYS A 61 -13.73 3.63 37.56
C CYS A 61 -14.74 3.01 36.59
N ALA A 62 -14.69 3.42 35.32
CA ALA A 62 -15.49 2.85 34.26
C ALA A 62 -14.68 1.77 33.53
N PRO A 63 -15.32 0.72 32.97
CA PRO A 63 -14.66 -0.13 31.98
C PRO A 63 -14.13 0.77 30.86
N GLU A 64 -12.97 0.43 30.28
CA GLU A 64 -12.57 1.09 29.05
C GLU A 64 -13.71 0.95 28.03
N PRO A 65 -14.12 2.03 27.34
CA PRO A 65 -15.10 1.90 26.28
C PRO A 65 -14.56 0.90 25.27
N SER A 66 -15.24 -0.24 25.12
CA SER A 66 -14.85 -1.23 24.12
C SER A 66 -14.87 -0.54 22.75
N SER A 67 -13.73 -0.55 22.06
CA SER A 67 -13.69 -0.04 20.69
C SER A 67 -14.79 -0.74 19.88
N PRO A 68 -15.57 0.00 19.08
CA PRO A 68 -16.64 -0.61 18.30
C PRO A 68 -16.02 -1.72 17.45
N GLN A 69 -16.42 -2.96 17.70
CA GLN A 69 -15.94 -4.09 16.91
C GLN A 69 -16.35 -3.85 15.45
N PRO A 70 -15.43 -4.06 14.50
CA PRO A 70 -15.76 -3.92 13.09
C PRO A 70 -16.90 -4.87 12.72
N ARG A 71 -17.87 -4.38 11.95
CA ARG A 71 -18.99 -5.18 11.48
C ARG A 71 -18.69 -5.71 10.07
N PRO A 72 -19.08 -6.96 9.76
CA PRO A 72 -18.96 -7.48 8.40
C PRO A 72 -19.63 -6.57 7.37
N GLY A 73 -18.97 -6.32 6.25
CA GLY A 73 -19.53 -5.57 5.13
C GLY A 73 -19.53 -4.04 5.28
N GLN A 74 -18.99 -3.50 6.37
CA GLN A 74 -18.91 -2.05 6.62
C GLN A 74 -17.46 -1.56 6.51
N PRO A 75 -17.21 -0.26 6.29
CA PRO A 75 -15.86 0.30 6.37
C PRO A 75 -15.21 -0.01 7.72
N CYS A 76 -13.94 -0.42 7.69
CA CYS A 76 -13.17 -0.64 8.91
C CYS A 76 -12.95 0.69 9.66
N PRO A 77 -13.01 0.70 11.00
CA PRO A 77 -12.58 1.86 11.79
C PRO A 77 -11.14 2.24 11.47
N SER A 78 -10.83 3.54 11.43
CA SER A 78 -9.46 4.02 11.21
C SER A 78 -8.46 3.51 12.26
N SER A 79 -8.93 3.16 13.47
CA SER A 79 -8.10 2.60 14.53
C SER A 79 -7.53 1.21 14.23
N VAL A 80 -8.09 0.47 13.27
CA VAL A 80 -7.62 -0.86 12.87
C VAL A 80 -7.05 -0.88 11.45
N HIS A 81 -6.86 0.30 10.87
CA HIS A 81 -6.40 0.48 9.49
C HIS A 81 -5.09 1.26 9.47
N ASP A 82 -4.03 0.61 8.99
CA ASP A 82 -2.76 1.25 8.68
C ASP A 82 -2.52 1.18 7.16
N PRO A 83 -2.75 2.27 6.40
CA PRO A 83 -2.62 2.27 4.94
C PRO A 83 -1.16 2.21 4.47
N ASP A 84 -0.18 2.29 5.38
CA ASP A 84 1.24 2.22 5.04
C ASP A 84 1.83 0.81 5.16
N ARG A 85 1.02 -0.15 5.63
CA ARG A 85 1.38 -1.57 5.76
C ARG A 85 0.50 -2.43 4.89
N TRP A 86 1.02 -3.61 4.53
CA TRP A 86 0.21 -4.56 3.77
C TRP A 86 -0.88 -5.13 4.67
N HIS A 87 -2.08 -5.19 4.13
CA HIS A 87 -3.22 -5.90 4.69
C HIS A 87 -4.06 -6.49 3.53
N PRO A 88 -4.81 -7.58 3.77
CA PRO A 88 -5.84 -8.00 2.84
C PRO A 88 -6.93 -6.91 2.71
N PRO A 89 -7.76 -6.93 1.65
CA PRO A 89 -8.83 -5.93 1.47
C PRO A 89 -9.90 -5.96 2.59
N VAL A 90 -10.06 -7.11 3.24
CA VAL A 90 -11.00 -7.34 4.34
C VAL A 90 -10.24 -7.40 5.68
N GLY A 91 -10.60 -6.53 6.60
CA GLY A 91 -10.01 -6.43 7.94
C GLY A 91 -10.62 -7.40 8.97
N PRO A 92 -10.12 -7.34 10.22
CA PRO A 92 -10.68 -8.12 11.32
C PRO A 92 -12.19 -7.91 11.47
N GLY A 93 -12.95 -8.99 11.68
CA GLY A 93 -14.41 -8.90 11.79
C GLY A 93 -15.16 -8.71 10.46
N GLY A 94 -14.48 -8.82 9.31
CA GLY A 94 -15.11 -8.80 7.99
C GLY A 94 -15.43 -7.39 7.45
N CYS A 95 -14.90 -6.35 8.08
CA CYS A 95 -15.01 -4.98 7.57
C CYS A 95 -14.12 -4.78 6.35
N PHE A 96 -14.38 -3.74 5.55
CA PHE A 96 -13.63 -3.44 4.33
C PHE A 96 -12.71 -2.23 4.55
N TYR A 97 -11.45 -2.35 4.13
CA TYR A 97 -10.51 -1.23 4.18
C TYR A 97 -10.69 -0.23 3.04
N GLY A 98 -11.48 -0.55 2.02
CA GLY A 98 -11.72 0.34 0.89
C GLY A 98 -10.68 0.24 -0.24
N HIS A 99 -9.63 -0.55 -0.07
CA HIS A 99 -8.56 -0.73 -1.06
C HIS A 99 -7.81 -2.06 -0.90
N GLU A 100 -6.95 -2.36 -1.86
CA GLU A 100 -6.07 -3.54 -1.86
C GLU A 100 -4.59 -3.15 -2.04
N HIS A 101 -3.69 -4.11 -1.81
CA HIS A 101 -2.24 -3.93 -1.81
C HIS A 101 -1.46 -4.91 -2.69
N GLY A 102 -2.14 -5.75 -3.47
CA GLY A 102 -1.54 -6.83 -4.23
C GLY A 102 -1.06 -7.98 -3.35
N ASP A 103 0.02 -8.64 -3.79
CA ASP A 103 0.59 -9.76 -3.06
C ASP A 103 1.13 -9.34 -1.67
N PRO A 104 0.99 -10.18 -0.63
CA PRO A 104 1.67 -9.95 0.64
C PRO A 104 3.20 -10.01 0.47
N PRO A 105 3.96 -9.15 1.18
CA PRO A 105 5.41 -9.29 1.22
C PRO A 105 5.83 -10.67 1.75
N PRO A 106 6.70 -11.40 1.03
CA PRO A 106 7.24 -12.66 1.52
C PRO A 106 8.03 -12.51 2.82
N ALA A 107 8.16 -13.58 3.59
CA ALA A 107 8.90 -13.59 4.85
C ALA A 107 10.36 -13.12 4.68
N TRP A 108 11.02 -13.44 3.56
CA TRP A 108 12.39 -13.01 3.28
C TRP A 108 12.53 -11.52 2.97
N VAL A 109 11.46 -10.88 2.46
CA VAL A 109 11.39 -9.41 2.30
C VAL A 109 11.21 -8.76 3.67
N MET A 110 10.30 -9.31 4.48
CA MET A 110 10.03 -8.83 5.84
C MET A 110 11.25 -8.98 6.77
N ALA A 111 12.07 -10.01 6.55
CA ALA A 111 13.32 -10.23 7.27
C ALA A 111 14.52 -9.44 6.70
N SER A 112 14.35 -8.79 5.55
CA SER A 112 15.42 -7.99 4.96
C SER A 112 15.65 -6.72 5.78
N ARG A 113 16.84 -6.12 5.65
CA ARG A 113 17.15 -4.84 6.32
C ARG A 113 16.39 -3.64 5.76
N TRP A 114 15.66 -3.80 4.66
CA TRP A 114 14.81 -2.76 4.06
C TRP A 114 13.36 -3.22 4.13
N PRO A 115 12.61 -2.82 5.17
CA PRO A 115 11.22 -3.21 5.27
C PRO A 115 10.41 -2.65 4.09
N PRO A 116 9.42 -3.40 3.58
CA PRO A 116 8.53 -2.89 2.55
C PRO A 116 7.65 -1.80 3.13
N MET A 117 7.56 -0.67 2.44
CA MET A 117 6.75 0.47 2.88
C MET A 117 5.89 0.98 1.73
N PHE A 118 4.61 1.26 1.99
CA PHE A 118 3.75 1.91 0.99
C PHE A 118 3.89 3.44 0.97
N THR A 119 4.47 4.00 2.03
CA THR A 119 4.94 5.39 2.05
C THR A 119 6.43 5.36 2.36
N HIS A 120 7.26 5.84 1.43
CA HIS A 120 8.70 5.86 1.62
C HIS A 120 9.32 7.22 1.29
N PRO A 121 10.55 7.51 1.77
CA PRO A 121 11.20 8.79 1.50
C PRO A 121 11.36 9.09 0.02
N GLY A 122 11.47 8.03 -0.80
CA GLY A 122 11.60 8.08 -2.24
C GLY A 122 10.28 8.16 -3.02
N ASN A 123 9.13 8.42 -2.39
CA ASN A 123 7.88 8.62 -3.14
C ASN A 123 8.01 9.78 -4.14
N THR A 124 7.36 9.69 -5.30
CA THR A 124 7.22 10.86 -6.17
C THR A 124 6.26 11.88 -5.54
N PRO A 125 6.40 13.18 -5.85
CA PRO A 125 5.47 14.19 -5.34
C PRO A 125 4.03 13.87 -5.76
N GLY A 126 3.14 13.68 -4.78
CA GLY A 126 1.72 13.43 -5.01
C GLY A 126 1.32 11.96 -5.21
N GLU A 127 2.29 11.04 -5.32
CA GLU A 127 2.12 9.62 -5.67
C GLU A 127 1.24 8.77 -4.73
N ASN A 128 0.93 9.33 -3.57
CA ASN A 128 0.23 8.63 -2.52
C ASN A 128 -0.90 9.48 -1.93
N ILE A 129 -1.34 10.51 -2.66
CA ILE A 129 -2.50 11.31 -2.25
C ILE A 129 -3.79 10.50 -2.44
N TYR A 130 -3.86 9.66 -3.47
CA TYR A 130 -5.07 8.90 -3.84
C TYR A 130 -4.82 7.38 -3.83
N LYS A 131 -4.25 6.87 -2.72
CA LYS A 131 -3.71 5.50 -2.47
C LYS A 131 -4.58 4.29 -2.88
N HIS A 132 -5.84 4.48 -3.26
CA HIS A 132 -6.82 3.43 -3.51
C HIS A 132 -6.84 2.92 -4.96
N THR A 133 -6.07 3.53 -5.85
CA THR A 133 -6.07 3.19 -7.29
C THR A 133 -4.69 2.83 -7.82
N SER A 134 -3.80 2.33 -6.96
CA SER A 134 -2.43 1.99 -7.36
C SER A 134 -2.16 0.50 -7.46
N PHE A 135 -1.41 0.12 -8.50
CA PHE A 135 -0.71 -1.16 -8.53
C PHE A 135 0.29 -1.16 -7.37
N LYS A 136 0.42 -2.25 -6.62
CA LYS A 136 1.29 -2.33 -5.44
C LYS A 136 2.13 -3.61 -5.42
N GLY A 137 2.00 -4.44 -4.39
CA GLY A 137 2.81 -5.64 -4.19
C GLY A 137 2.63 -6.64 -5.32
N PHE A 138 3.74 -7.09 -5.90
CA PHE A 138 3.74 -8.09 -6.95
C PHE A 138 4.94 -9.03 -6.78
N LEU A 139 4.66 -10.31 -6.59
CA LEU A 139 5.65 -11.38 -6.48
C LEU A 139 5.82 -12.09 -7.82
N LEU A 140 7.04 -12.11 -8.34
CA LEU A 140 7.43 -12.84 -9.53
C LEU A 140 8.53 -13.85 -9.18
N GLN A 141 8.66 -14.89 -9.99
CA GLN A 141 9.75 -15.84 -9.88
C GLN A 141 10.17 -16.30 -11.27
N ASN A 142 11.47 -16.32 -11.52
CA ASN A 142 12.05 -16.86 -12.75
C ASN A 142 13.48 -17.35 -12.51
N GLY A 143 13.84 -18.51 -13.06
CA GLY A 143 15.23 -19.00 -13.02
C GLY A 143 15.83 -19.14 -11.61
N GLY A 144 15.00 -19.42 -10.60
CA GLY A 144 15.44 -19.50 -9.20
C GLY A 144 15.64 -18.16 -8.49
N ILE A 145 15.38 -17.03 -9.17
CA ILE A 145 15.31 -15.69 -8.57
C ILE A 145 13.85 -15.40 -8.23
N GLU A 146 13.59 -15.02 -6.98
CA GLU A 146 12.29 -14.48 -6.54
C GLU A 146 12.38 -12.96 -6.45
N VAL A 147 11.41 -12.26 -7.02
CA VAL A 147 11.35 -10.81 -7.02
C VAL A 147 10.05 -10.36 -6.38
N TYR A 148 10.14 -9.52 -5.36
CA TYR A 148 9.00 -8.79 -4.83
C TYR A 148 9.14 -7.33 -5.24
N LEU A 149 8.13 -6.82 -5.93
CA LEU A 149 8.05 -5.44 -6.40
C LEU A 149 6.93 -4.74 -5.65
N ILE A 150 7.22 -3.56 -5.11
CA ILE A 150 6.22 -2.55 -4.83
C ILE A 150 6.46 -1.44 -5.84
N MET A 151 5.53 -1.31 -6.77
CA MET A 151 5.49 -0.17 -7.67
C MET A 151 4.44 0.80 -7.13
N HIS A 152 4.65 2.11 -7.22
CA HIS A 152 3.65 3.12 -6.83
C HIS A 152 3.04 3.76 -8.10
N LEU A 153 2.30 2.95 -8.87
CA LEU A 153 1.64 3.43 -10.09
C LEU A 153 0.29 4.03 -9.77
N ASP A 154 0.15 5.33 -9.93
CA ASP A 154 -1.15 5.99 -9.86
C ASP A 154 -1.88 5.83 -11.20
N THR A 155 -2.84 4.90 -11.27
CA THR A 155 -3.60 4.64 -12.51
C THR A 155 -4.80 5.59 -12.70
N ASN A 156 -4.82 6.69 -11.92
CA ASN A 156 -5.81 7.75 -12.00
C ASN A 156 -5.31 8.90 -12.89
N PRO A 157 -6.18 9.86 -13.27
CA PRO A 157 -5.79 10.94 -14.18
C PRO A 157 -4.65 11.83 -13.67
N SER A 158 -4.53 12.01 -12.35
CA SER A 158 -3.38 12.68 -11.73
C SER A 158 -2.08 11.92 -12.02
N GLY A 159 -2.08 10.62 -11.79
CA GLY A 159 -0.94 9.75 -12.06
C GLY A 159 -0.57 9.67 -13.52
N HIS A 160 -1.56 9.63 -14.43
CA HIS A 160 -1.30 9.66 -15.87
C HIS A 160 -0.61 10.95 -16.35
N ALA A 161 -0.62 12.03 -15.56
CA ALA A 161 0.12 13.26 -15.85
C ALA A 161 1.53 13.30 -15.22
N SER A 162 1.88 12.30 -14.41
CA SER A 162 3.17 12.20 -13.73
C SER A 162 4.18 11.42 -14.57
N ARG A 163 5.35 12.03 -14.81
CA ARG A 163 6.43 11.39 -15.59
C ARG A 163 7.08 10.23 -14.86
N PHE A 164 7.24 10.37 -13.55
CA PHE A 164 7.96 9.44 -12.71
C PHE A 164 7.00 8.72 -11.78
N HIS A 165 7.27 7.45 -11.55
CA HIS A 165 6.64 6.68 -10.49
C HIS A 165 7.70 5.91 -9.70
N SER A 166 7.66 5.96 -8.39
CA SER A 166 8.61 5.30 -7.52
C SER A 166 8.35 3.80 -7.45
N TYR A 167 9.41 3.06 -7.15
CA TYR A 167 9.34 1.64 -6.91
C TYR A 167 10.37 1.20 -5.90
N GLN A 168 10.06 0.08 -5.26
CA GLN A 168 10.96 -0.71 -4.45
C GLN A 168 10.98 -2.13 -5.00
N VAL A 169 12.18 -2.67 -5.24
CA VAL A 169 12.34 -4.07 -5.66
C VAL A 169 13.23 -4.77 -4.65
N TRP A 170 12.81 -5.96 -4.24
CA TRP A 170 13.66 -6.93 -3.57
C TRP A 170 13.83 -8.14 -4.49
N ALA A 171 15.05 -8.62 -4.65
CA ALA A 171 15.30 -9.84 -5.41
C ALA A 171 16.14 -10.81 -4.58
N ARG A 172 15.61 -12.00 -4.33
CA ARG A 172 16.31 -13.10 -3.69
C ARG A 172 16.88 -14.03 -4.76
N ASP A 173 18.20 -14.15 -4.80
CA ASP A 173 18.89 -15.02 -5.75
C ASP A 173 18.92 -16.50 -5.27
N PRO A 174 19.37 -17.45 -6.11
CA PRO A 174 19.43 -18.87 -5.73
C PRO A 174 20.36 -19.19 -4.56
N THR A 175 21.27 -18.27 -4.20
CA THR A 175 22.16 -18.41 -3.04
C THR A 175 21.49 -17.92 -1.74
N GLY A 176 20.29 -17.35 -1.85
CA GLY A 176 19.52 -16.81 -0.73
C GLY A 176 19.84 -15.35 -0.39
N ASN A 177 20.76 -14.71 -1.13
CA ASN A 177 21.08 -13.30 -0.91
C ASN A 177 19.98 -12.40 -1.46
N VAL A 178 19.70 -11.30 -0.76
CA VAL A 178 18.65 -10.34 -1.12
C VAL A 178 19.25 -9.04 -1.60
N SER A 179 18.96 -8.68 -2.84
CA SER A 179 19.22 -7.36 -3.43
C SER A 179 18.03 -6.43 -3.23
N TYR A 180 18.26 -5.12 -3.24
CA TYR A 180 17.28 -4.07 -3.00
C TYR A 180 17.53 -2.83 -3.88
N TRP A 181 16.45 -2.35 -4.52
CA TRP A 181 16.41 -1.12 -5.29
C TRP A 181 15.29 -0.22 -4.78
N ASN A 182 15.53 1.09 -4.72
CA ASN A 182 14.54 2.13 -4.44
C ASN A 182 14.78 3.32 -5.36
N LEU A 183 13.98 3.44 -6.41
CA LEU A 183 14.23 4.31 -7.57
C LEU A 183 12.91 4.83 -8.15
N TRP A 184 13.02 5.71 -9.14
CA TRP A 184 11.90 6.17 -9.97
C TRP A 184 11.95 5.54 -11.35
N ALA A 185 10.85 4.92 -11.77
CA ALA A 185 10.59 4.55 -13.14
C ALA A 185 10.27 5.81 -13.96
N ASP A 186 10.91 5.96 -15.12
CA ASP A 186 10.75 7.11 -16.01
C ASP A 186 9.85 6.76 -17.19
N PHE A 187 8.68 7.38 -17.30
CA PHE A 187 7.75 7.20 -18.42
C PHE A 187 7.84 8.33 -19.46
N GLY A 188 8.82 9.23 -19.36
CA GLY A 188 9.03 10.33 -20.29
C GLY A 188 10.25 10.18 -21.20
N GLU A 189 10.30 10.97 -22.27
CA GLU A 189 11.36 10.98 -23.27
C GLU A 189 12.11 12.32 -23.28
N GLY A 190 13.44 12.26 -23.40
CA GLY A 190 14.28 13.45 -23.42
C GLY A 190 14.01 14.37 -22.23
N ASN A 191 13.83 15.67 -22.51
CA ASN A 191 13.54 16.70 -21.52
C ASN A 191 12.05 17.05 -21.43
N ASN A 192 11.13 16.13 -21.78
CA ASN A 192 9.71 16.40 -21.65
C ASN A 192 9.29 16.54 -20.16
N THR A 193 8.32 17.40 -19.89
CA THR A 193 7.82 17.61 -18.52
C THR A 193 7.05 16.40 -17.99
N GLY A 194 6.24 15.80 -18.85
CA GLY A 194 5.31 14.73 -18.52
C GLY A 194 5.70 13.37 -19.14
N PRO A 195 4.86 12.35 -18.92
CA PRO A 195 5.06 11.03 -19.51
C PRO A 195 4.69 11.01 -21.00
N ASN A 196 5.07 9.94 -21.69
CA ASN A 196 4.71 9.68 -23.08
C ASN A 196 3.34 8.97 -23.15
N VAL A 197 2.27 9.74 -22.94
CA VAL A 197 0.89 9.21 -22.96
C VAL A 197 0.42 8.96 -24.38
N ARG A 198 -0.22 7.81 -24.61
CA ARG A 198 -0.84 7.43 -25.87
C ARG A 198 -2.20 6.77 -25.62
N PRO A 199 -3.14 6.85 -26.57
CA PRO A 199 -4.33 6.01 -26.50
C PRO A 199 -3.94 4.54 -26.60
N VAL A 200 -4.68 3.68 -25.90
CA VAL A 200 -4.64 2.22 -26.12
C VAL A 200 -4.90 1.87 -27.59
N PRO A 201 -4.50 0.68 -28.09
CA PRO A 201 -4.64 0.30 -29.51
C PRO A 201 -6.08 0.38 -30.05
N SER A 202 -7.08 0.21 -29.17
CA SER A 202 -8.50 0.45 -29.49
C SER A 202 -8.87 1.91 -29.74
N CYS A 203 -7.86 2.80 -29.79
CA CYS A 203 -7.94 4.18 -30.27
C CYS A 203 -6.68 4.67 -31.01
N GLY A 204 -5.98 3.77 -31.71
CA GLY A 204 -4.98 4.13 -32.74
C GLY A 204 -3.59 4.53 -32.23
N GLY A 205 -3.15 4.00 -31.09
CA GLY A 205 -1.80 4.22 -30.56
C GLY A 205 -0.75 3.24 -31.11
N ASP A 206 0.49 3.70 -31.23
CA ASP A 206 1.68 2.86 -31.45
C ASP A 206 2.20 2.36 -30.09
N ASP A 207 2.07 1.06 -29.85
CA ASP A 207 2.49 0.39 -28.63
C ASP A 207 3.95 -0.11 -28.67
N SER A 208 4.65 0.12 -29.78
CA SER A 208 6.05 -0.23 -29.96
C SER A 208 7.02 0.80 -29.37
N LEU A 209 6.57 2.04 -29.19
CA LEU A 209 7.36 3.12 -28.59
C LEU A 209 7.54 2.88 -27.08
N ARG A 210 8.78 3.00 -26.58
CA ARG A 210 9.11 2.91 -25.14
C ARG A 210 10.07 4.05 -24.78
N PRO A 211 9.83 4.80 -23.69
CA PRO A 211 8.76 4.65 -22.71
C PRO A 211 7.37 5.03 -23.25
N ILE A 212 6.33 4.48 -22.65
CA ILE A 212 4.93 4.74 -23.01
C ILE A 212 3.99 4.52 -21.82
N MET A 213 2.90 5.28 -21.80
CA MET A 213 1.71 4.98 -20.99
C MET A 213 0.49 4.96 -21.91
N MET A 214 0.01 3.76 -22.22
CA MET A 214 -1.21 3.56 -23.00
C MET A 214 -2.42 3.59 -22.07
N VAL A 215 -3.29 4.59 -22.27
CA VAL A 215 -4.42 4.88 -21.38
C VAL A 215 -5.74 4.93 -22.16
N ASN A 216 -6.85 4.82 -21.43
CA ASN A 216 -8.19 4.78 -22.02
C ASN A 216 -8.84 6.16 -22.09
N PHE A 217 -9.67 6.37 -23.10
CA PHE A 217 -10.51 7.56 -23.28
C PHE A 217 -11.99 7.15 -23.46
N PRO A 218 -12.98 7.96 -23.06
CA PRO A 218 -14.41 7.63 -23.15
C PRO A 218 -14.89 7.42 -24.59
N SER A 219 -14.21 8.02 -25.56
CA SER A 219 -14.50 7.82 -26.99
C SER A 219 -14.02 6.48 -27.55
N CYS A 220 -13.38 5.64 -26.73
CA CYS A 220 -12.65 4.43 -27.13
C CYS A 220 -13.23 3.19 -26.47
N ALA A 221 -13.04 2.02 -27.09
CA ALA A 221 -13.34 0.77 -26.43
C ALA A 221 -12.34 0.51 -25.28
N LEU A 222 -12.85 0.15 -24.11
CA LEU A 222 -12.05 -0.15 -22.93
C LEU A 222 -11.09 -1.31 -23.19
N ASN A 223 -9.82 -1.11 -22.88
CA ASN A 223 -8.75 -2.09 -22.94
C ASN A 223 -7.85 -1.98 -21.72
N PHE A 224 -6.98 -2.97 -21.49
CA PHE A 224 -5.93 -2.84 -20.49
C PHE A 224 -5.06 -1.61 -20.79
N GLU A 225 -4.79 -0.80 -19.77
CA GLU A 225 -3.71 0.15 -19.85
C GLU A 225 -2.39 -0.62 -19.88
N THR A 226 -1.41 -0.14 -20.62
CA THR A 226 -0.08 -0.74 -20.64
C THR A 226 1.00 0.33 -20.56
N TRP A 227 1.90 0.14 -19.61
CA TRP A 227 2.87 1.14 -19.19
C TRP A 227 4.25 0.50 -19.28
N TYR A 228 5.17 1.11 -20.02
CA TYR A 228 6.57 0.70 -20.05
C TYR A 228 7.45 1.88 -19.69
N SER A 229 8.28 1.70 -18.66
CA SER A 229 9.30 2.66 -18.30
C SER A 229 10.40 2.68 -19.36
N ARG A 230 11.20 3.74 -19.35
CA ARG A 230 12.35 3.87 -20.23
C ARG A 230 13.35 2.76 -19.89
N ALA A 231 13.75 2.00 -20.91
CA ALA A 231 14.72 0.94 -20.74
C ALA A 231 16.08 1.50 -20.28
N GLY A 232 16.71 0.84 -19.31
CA GLY A 232 18.00 1.26 -18.78
C GLY A 232 17.99 2.65 -18.14
N ALA A 233 16.88 3.05 -17.51
CA ALA A 233 16.76 4.33 -16.82
C ALA A 233 16.46 4.13 -15.33
N PRO A 234 17.49 4.04 -14.47
CA PRO A 234 18.93 4.15 -14.78
C PRO A 234 19.53 2.89 -15.39
N GLU A 235 20.76 3.00 -15.91
CA GLU A 235 21.45 1.91 -16.63
C GLU A 235 21.53 0.63 -15.81
N TRP A 236 21.75 0.72 -14.51
CA TRP A 236 21.84 -0.42 -13.59
C TRP A 236 20.48 -0.83 -12.96
N GLY A 237 19.41 -0.12 -13.29
CA GLY A 237 18.07 -0.31 -12.74
C GLY A 237 17.25 -1.38 -13.47
N TRP A 238 15.99 -1.49 -13.06
CA TRP A 238 15.03 -2.40 -13.67
C TRP A 238 14.34 -1.76 -14.88
N ASP A 239 14.12 -2.55 -15.92
CA ASP A 239 13.13 -2.25 -16.96
C ASP A 239 11.77 -2.72 -16.46
N LEU A 240 10.78 -1.84 -16.47
CA LEU A 240 9.48 -2.11 -15.85
C LEU A 240 8.35 -1.95 -16.86
N GLY A 241 7.49 -2.96 -16.92
CA GLY A 241 6.31 -3.05 -17.77
C GLY A 241 5.10 -3.51 -16.96
N PHE A 242 3.96 -2.87 -17.17
CA PHE A 242 2.73 -3.17 -16.43
C PHE A 242 1.53 -3.15 -17.36
N SER A 243 0.59 -4.05 -17.11
CA SER A 243 -0.75 -3.95 -17.69
C SER A 243 -1.80 -4.01 -16.59
N VAL A 244 -2.77 -3.10 -16.61
CA VAL A 244 -3.80 -2.95 -15.57
C VAL A 244 -5.16 -2.69 -16.20
N LYS A 245 -6.23 -3.15 -15.56
CA LYS A 245 -7.57 -2.68 -15.95
C LYS A 245 -7.71 -1.20 -15.61
N PRO A 246 -8.19 -0.36 -16.55
CA PRO A 246 -8.29 1.09 -16.32
C PRO A 246 -9.36 1.38 -15.29
N GLN A 247 -9.04 2.09 -14.21
CA GLN A 247 -10.03 2.53 -13.22
C GLN A 247 -10.71 3.83 -13.65
N TYR A 248 -9.98 4.67 -14.39
CA TYR A 248 -10.41 5.98 -14.87
C TYR A 248 -10.03 6.20 -16.33
N TYR A 249 -10.72 7.14 -16.96
CA TYR A 249 -10.32 7.67 -18.26
C TYR A 249 -9.31 8.82 -18.15
N HIS A 250 -8.35 8.89 -19.07
CA HIS A 250 -7.32 9.94 -19.12
C HIS A 250 -7.84 11.32 -19.58
N GLY A 251 -8.99 11.36 -20.26
CA GLY A 251 -9.71 12.59 -20.59
C GLY A 251 -10.87 12.39 -21.56
N PRO A 252 -11.69 13.42 -21.84
CA PRO A 252 -12.96 13.24 -22.56
C PRO A 252 -12.82 12.72 -23.99
N ARG A 253 -11.68 12.98 -24.66
CA ARG A 253 -11.36 12.53 -26.03
C ARG A 253 -9.86 12.31 -26.22
N VAL A 254 -9.49 11.54 -27.25
CA VAL A 254 -8.08 11.35 -27.64
C VAL A 254 -7.43 12.69 -27.99
N GLY A 255 -6.28 12.98 -27.38
CA GLY A 255 -5.57 14.24 -27.55
C GLY A 255 -6.06 15.37 -26.64
N GLU A 256 -7.12 15.15 -25.86
CA GLU A 256 -7.58 16.07 -24.81
C GLU A 256 -7.15 15.54 -23.43
N SER A 257 -6.54 16.40 -22.60
CA SER A 257 -6.30 16.10 -21.19
C SER A 257 -7.63 16.05 -20.43
N SER A 258 -7.74 15.18 -19.43
CA SER A 258 -8.94 15.01 -18.57
C SER A 258 -9.46 16.28 -17.94
N ASN A 259 -8.58 17.21 -17.65
CA ASN A 259 -8.85 18.52 -17.09
C ASN A 259 -7.52 19.29 -17.15
N PRO A 260 -7.49 20.64 -17.27
CA PRO A 260 -6.29 21.41 -16.94
C PRO A 260 -5.82 21.16 -15.50
N ASP A 261 -6.73 20.82 -14.57
CA ASP A 261 -6.40 20.38 -13.22
C ASP A 261 -6.61 18.87 -13.04
N PRO A 262 -5.57 18.04 -13.25
CA PRO A 262 -5.66 16.59 -13.05
C PRO A 262 -5.81 16.19 -11.57
N GLN A 263 -5.70 17.14 -10.62
CA GLN A 263 -5.97 16.92 -9.19
C GLN A 263 -7.46 17.06 -8.85
N ALA A 264 -8.30 17.53 -9.78
CA ALA A 264 -9.74 17.68 -9.56
C ALA A 264 -10.46 16.33 -9.61
N MET A 265 -10.34 15.55 -8.53
CA MET A 265 -10.88 14.19 -8.37
C MET A 265 -12.37 14.06 -8.67
N SER A 266 -13.16 15.11 -8.37
CA SER A 266 -14.60 15.15 -8.68
C SER A 266 -14.91 15.14 -10.18
N THR A 267 -13.92 15.37 -11.03
CA THR A 267 -14.07 15.37 -12.49
C THR A 267 -13.58 14.08 -13.16
N TRP A 268 -12.96 13.17 -12.41
CA TRP A 268 -12.48 11.92 -12.99
C TRP A 268 -13.66 11.03 -13.39
N LEU A 269 -13.62 10.48 -14.60
CA LEU A 269 -14.68 9.62 -15.10
C LEU A 269 -14.31 8.16 -14.84
N PRO A 270 -15.04 7.42 -13.97
CA PRO A 270 -14.77 6.02 -13.73
C PRO A 270 -15.16 5.18 -14.95
N THR A 271 -14.39 4.14 -15.22
CA THR A 271 -14.71 3.16 -16.28
C THR A 271 -15.73 2.11 -15.83
N GLY A 272 -15.94 2.00 -14.51
CA GLY A 272 -16.68 0.91 -13.87
C GLY A 272 -15.84 -0.35 -13.62
N LEU A 273 -14.57 -0.37 -14.06
CA LEU A 273 -13.64 -1.46 -13.78
C LEU A 273 -12.82 -1.17 -12.52
N LEU A 274 -12.45 -2.24 -11.84
CA LEU A 274 -11.44 -2.22 -10.80
C LEU A 274 -10.13 -2.74 -11.37
N ASN A 275 -9.02 -2.34 -10.78
CA ASN A 275 -7.71 -2.85 -11.13
C ASN A 275 -7.48 -4.24 -10.52
N ASP A 276 -8.45 -5.15 -10.63
CA ASP A 276 -8.42 -6.50 -10.03
C ASP A 276 -7.53 -7.47 -10.80
N GLU A 277 -7.25 -7.19 -12.07
CA GLU A 277 -6.40 -8.02 -12.93
C GLU A 277 -5.22 -7.21 -13.44
N ARG A 278 -4.02 -7.76 -13.25
CA ARG A 278 -2.76 -7.04 -13.50
C ARG A 278 -1.71 -7.97 -14.07
N ARG A 279 -0.86 -7.42 -14.91
CA ARG A 279 0.37 -8.06 -15.37
C ARG A 279 1.56 -7.20 -15.01
N ALA A 280 2.64 -7.84 -14.56
CA ALA A 280 3.96 -7.21 -14.46
C ALA A 280 4.91 -7.94 -15.39
N GLU A 281 5.70 -7.17 -16.14
CA GLU A 281 6.79 -7.63 -16.99
C GLU A 281 8.03 -6.82 -16.63
N ILE A 282 8.99 -7.43 -15.94
CA ILE A 282 10.15 -6.70 -15.42
C ILE A 282 11.44 -7.37 -15.83
N ALA A 283 12.52 -6.61 -16.01
CA ALA A 283 13.82 -7.19 -16.30
C ALA A 283 14.97 -6.44 -15.61
N TRP A 284 15.99 -7.19 -15.25
CA TRP A 284 17.27 -6.69 -14.76
C TRP A 284 18.39 -7.50 -15.40
N TYR A 285 19.43 -6.81 -15.85
CA TYR A 285 20.46 -7.42 -16.70
C TYR A 285 21.84 -7.24 -16.07
N GLU A 286 22.50 -8.35 -15.77
CA GLU A 286 23.86 -8.37 -15.18
C GLU A 286 24.91 -7.77 -16.12
N PHE A 287 24.68 -7.79 -17.44
CA PHE A 287 25.62 -7.21 -18.39
C PHE A 287 25.68 -5.67 -18.32
N ARG A 288 24.68 -5.01 -17.73
CA ARG A 288 24.68 -3.54 -17.62
C ARG A 288 25.64 -3.12 -16.52
N PRO A 289 26.47 -2.08 -16.72
CA PRO A 289 27.34 -1.56 -15.67
C PRO A 289 26.58 -1.29 -14.39
N HIS A 290 26.89 -2.03 -13.32
CA HIS A 290 26.23 -1.89 -12.04
C HIS A 290 27.23 -2.00 -10.88
N PRO A 291 27.02 -1.26 -9.79
CA PRO A 291 27.74 -1.53 -8.54
C PRO A 291 27.27 -2.85 -7.93
N THR A 292 28.05 -3.39 -7.00
CA THR A 292 27.64 -4.48 -6.11
C THR A 292 27.90 -4.10 -4.66
N GLY A 293 27.31 -4.83 -3.73
CA GLY A 293 27.31 -4.46 -2.33
C GLY A 293 26.39 -3.27 -2.06
N THR A 294 26.66 -2.55 -0.97
CA THR A 294 25.83 -1.43 -0.52
C THR A 294 26.38 -0.11 -1.08
N PHE A 295 25.52 0.70 -1.68
CA PHE A 295 25.89 2.00 -2.23
C PHE A 295 24.73 2.99 -2.12
N TYR A 296 24.95 4.22 -2.55
CA TYR A 296 23.91 5.25 -2.61
C TYR A 296 23.76 5.74 -4.05
N ALA A 297 22.53 6.03 -4.43
CA ALA A 297 22.21 6.65 -5.70
C ALA A 297 21.12 7.71 -5.53
N THR A 298 21.04 8.66 -6.45
CA THR A 298 19.84 9.50 -6.55
C THR A 298 18.62 8.63 -6.89
N GLN A 299 17.41 9.11 -6.64
CA GLN A 299 16.21 8.36 -7.07
C GLN A 299 16.09 8.24 -8.61
N PHE A 300 16.83 9.08 -9.34
CA PHE A 300 17.01 8.97 -10.80
C PHE A 300 18.11 7.97 -11.20
N GLY A 301 18.84 7.43 -10.22
CA GLY A 301 19.85 6.40 -10.37
C GLY A 301 21.28 6.87 -10.58
N GLU A 302 21.60 8.13 -10.31
CA GLU A 302 22.98 8.60 -10.37
C GLU A 302 23.73 8.16 -9.11
N ILE A 303 24.82 7.39 -9.26
CA ILE A 303 25.60 6.93 -8.10
C ILE A 303 26.25 8.14 -7.39
N VAL A 304 26.13 8.15 -6.06
CA VAL A 304 26.61 9.23 -5.18
C VAL A 304 27.52 8.66 -4.09
N SER A 305 28.35 9.51 -3.49
CA SER A 305 29.27 9.09 -2.42
C SER A 305 28.56 8.71 -1.12
N GLY A 306 27.32 9.15 -0.93
CA GLY A 306 26.52 8.88 0.25
C GLY A 306 25.36 9.86 0.41
N PRO A 307 24.66 9.83 1.56
CA PRO A 307 23.50 10.69 1.82
C PRO A 307 23.85 12.18 1.98
N ARG A 308 25.14 12.51 2.11
CA ARG A 308 25.67 13.89 2.21
C ARG A 308 26.38 14.33 0.92
N ASP A 309 26.27 13.59 -0.18
CA ASP A 309 26.78 14.04 -1.47
C ASP A 309 26.16 15.41 -1.82
N ARG A 310 26.94 16.29 -2.45
CA ARG A 310 26.51 17.66 -2.81
C ARG A 310 25.24 17.72 -3.67
N ARG A 311 24.87 16.60 -4.31
CA ARG A 311 23.64 16.46 -5.10
C ARG A 311 22.40 16.23 -4.22
N CYS A 312 22.56 15.66 -3.03
CA CYS A 312 21.43 15.33 -2.14
C CYS A 312 20.77 16.61 -1.61
N GLY A 313 19.44 16.67 -1.66
CA GLY A 313 18.66 17.84 -1.23
C GLY A 313 18.65 19.00 -2.23
N THR A 314 19.35 18.88 -3.37
CA THR A 314 19.26 19.86 -4.47
C THR A 314 17.97 19.68 -5.26
N THR A 315 17.78 20.51 -6.28
CA THR A 315 16.64 20.42 -7.21
C THR A 315 17.14 20.08 -8.61
N ARG A 316 16.51 19.09 -9.24
CA ARG A 316 16.68 18.76 -10.65
C ARG A 316 15.49 19.28 -11.44
N VAL A 317 15.77 19.95 -12.57
CA VAL A 317 14.72 20.41 -13.50
C VAL A 317 14.64 19.43 -14.67
N ILE A 318 13.43 18.99 -14.99
CA ILE A 318 13.13 18.16 -16.16
C ILE A 318 11.89 18.76 -16.85
N GLY A 319 12.08 19.20 -18.09
CA GLY A 319 11.13 20.07 -18.77
C GLY A 319 10.87 21.33 -17.94
N SER A 320 9.62 21.57 -17.59
CA SER A 320 9.17 22.68 -16.73
C SER A 320 8.95 22.30 -15.27
N ARG A 321 9.21 21.04 -14.87
CA ARG A 321 9.02 20.57 -13.49
C ARG A 321 10.33 20.51 -12.72
N SER A 322 10.26 20.84 -11.44
CA SER A 322 11.35 20.77 -10.47
C SER A 322 11.12 19.60 -9.53
N TYR A 323 12.15 18.78 -9.33
CA TYR A 323 12.13 17.60 -8.48
C TYR A 323 13.22 17.71 -7.41
N PRO A 324 12.91 17.50 -6.12
CA PRO A 324 13.96 17.39 -5.10
C PRO A 324 14.81 16.15 -5.39
N VAL A 325 16.13 16.25 -5.23
CA VAL A 325 17.05 15.13 -5.42
C VAL A 325 17.25 14.42 -4.09
N LEU A 326 16.88 13.14 -4.05
CA LEU A 326 16.99 12.27 -2.89
C LEU A 326 18.13 11.29 -3.12
N CYS A 327 18.95 11.05 -2.10
CA CYS A 327 20.02 10.07 -2.16
C CYS A 327 19.65 8.86 -1.30
N LEU A 328 19.29 7.78 -1.97
CA LEU A 328 18.71 6.59 -1.37
C LEU A 328 19.74 5.46 -1.35
N GLN A 329 19.79 4.71 -0.25
CA GLN A 329 20.63 3.53 -0.15
C GLN A 329 20.07 2.41 -1.04
N GLN A 330 20.97 1.70 -1.70
CA GLN A 330 20.70 0.60 -2.61
C GLN A 330 21.58 -0.60 -2.22
N HIS A 331 21.24 -1.78 -2.73
CA HIS A 331 22.12 -2.93 -2.61
C HIS A 331 21.92 -3.95 -3.72
N ILE A 332 23.01 -4.39 -4.31
CA ILE A 332 22.99 -5.48 -5.29
C ILE A 332 23.93 -6.56 -4.78
N ALA A 333 23.39 -7.72 -4.45
CA ALA A 333 24.20 -8.85 -4.02
C ALA A 333 25.19 -9.20 -5.15
N PRO A 334 26.49 -9.44 -4.87
CA PRO A 334 27.45 -9.83 -5.90
C PRO A 334 27.09 -11.13 -6.63
N THR A 335 26.22 -11.94 -6.02
CA THR A 335 25.68 -13.20 -6.57
C THR A 335 24.43 -13.01 -7.41
N MET A 336 23.87 -11.79 -7.46
CA MET A 336 22.72 -11.48 -8.30
C MET A 336 23.05 -11.80 -9.76
N ARG A 337 22.07 -12.36 -10.46
CA ARG A 337 22.15 -12.70 -11.89
C ARG A 337 21.00 -12.06 -12.63
N THR A 338 21.09 -12.10 -13.95
CA THR A 338 20.04 -11.57 -14.85
C THR A 338 18.67 -12.17 -14.52
N PHE A 339 17.65 -11.29 -14.43
CA PHE A 339 16.24 -11.64 -14.43
C PHE A 339 15.64 -11.08 -15.72
N ALA A 340 15.39 -11.92 -16.72
CA ALA A 340 14.97 -11.45 -18.04
C ALA A 340 14.09 -12.48 -18.76
N PHE A 341 13.61 -12.10 -19.94
CA PHE A 341 12.83 -12.97 -20.82
C PHE A 341 13.61 -14.23 -21.24
N PRO A 342 12.92 -15.39 -21.40
CA PRO A 342 11.50 -15.64 -21.11
C PRO A 342 11.20 -15.83 -19.62
N GLY A 343 9.92 -15.70 -19.24
CA GLY A 343 9.44 -16.01 -17.87
C GLY A 343 9.47 -14.85 -16.89
N ASN A 344 9.75 -13.63 -17.36
CA ASN A 344 9.79 -12.42 -16.55
C ASN A 344 8.47 -11.62 -16.56
N SER A 345 7.40 -12.23 -17.08
CA SER A 345 6.07 -11.65 -17.21
C SER A 345 5.04 -12.57 -16.55
N MET A 346 4.20 -12.02 -15.68
CA MET A 346 3.19 -12.77 -14.93
C MET A 346 1.91 -11.95 -14.78
N GLN A 347 0.76 -12.59 -14.98
CA GLN A 347 -0.57 -12.03 -14.81
C GLN A 347 -1.24 -12.64 -13.57
N LYS A 348 -1.95 -11.80 -12.81
CA LYS A 348 -2.64 -12.19 -11.57
C LYS A 348 -3.98 -11.51 -11.46
N THR A 349 -4.87 -12.13 -10.70
CA THR A 349 -6.16 -11.58 -10.27
C THR A 349 -6.15 -11.44 -8.75
N TYR A 350 -6.67 -10.32 -8.25
CA TYR A 350 -6.68 -9.96 -6.85
C TYR A 350 -8.10 -9.86 -6.31
N ASP A 351 -8.25 -10.16 -5.02
CA ASP A 351 -9.48 -9.87 -4.31
C ASP A 351 -9.64 -8.36 -4.14
N VAL A 352 -10.70 -7.83 -4.73
CA VAL A 352 -11.08 -6.40 -4.65
C VAL A 352 -12.35 -6.19 -3.81
N THR A 353 -12.65 -7.13 -2.92
CA THR A 353 -13.81 -7.04 -2.03
C THR A 353 -13.78 -5.74 -1.23
N GLY A 354 -14.84 -4.94 -1.39
CA GLY A 354 -14.99 -3.68 -0.68
C GLY A 354 -14.07 -2.56 -1.15
N VAL A 355 -13.35 -2.72 -2.28
CA VAL A 355 -12.60 -1.63 -2.91
C VAL A 355 -13.57 -0.56 -3.40
N VAL A 356 -13.24 0.71 -3.11
CA VAL A 356 -14.04 1.86 -3.52
C VAL A 356 -13.14 2.82 -4.31
N LEU A 357 -13.54 3.13 -5.54
CA LEU A 357 -12.88 4.17 -6.32
C LEU A 357 -13.21 5.55 -5.72
N PRO A 358 -12.22 6.45 -5.60
CA PRO A 358 -12.46 7.77 -5.08
C PRO A 358 -13.19 8.66 -6.09
N ASN A 359 -14.52 8.80 -5.96
CA ASN A 359 -15.40 9.89 -6.43
C ASN A 359 -16.85 9.46 -6.66
#